data_AF-K2C1M0-F1
#
_entry.id   AF-K2C1M0-F1
#
_cell.length_a   1.000
_cell.length_b   1.000
_cell.length_c   1.000
_cell.angle_alpha   90.00
_cell.angle_beta   90.00
_cell.angle_gamma   90.00
#
_symmetry.space_group_name_H-M   'P 1'
#
loop_
_entity.id
_entity.type
_entity.pdbx_description
1 polymer ?
#
loop_
_entity_poly.entity_id
_entity_poly.type
_entity_poly.pdbx_seq_one_letter_code
_entity_poly.pdbx_strand_id
1 'polypeptide(L)'
;LSSLPMTPGTTTKIYLKGLAFPVLFSKIIFTNEDQSTGELYLVSSDLTLNSDSMLKLYKKRWSIEEYHRTLKSYVGVSKSPTKTVTTQVSHIFASVHAFLKLERLKLATKLNHTALKTKLYVKALQTSMAELKQLQSNQNYNYG
;
A
#
# COMPACT_ATOMS: atom_id res chain seq x y z
N LEU A 1 -28.17 13.13 -7.81
CA LEU A 1 -27.78 11.82 -7.25
C LEU A 1 -28.77 11.31 -6.21
N SER A 2 -29.62 12.16 -5.62
CA SER A 2 -30.56 11.84 -4.54
C SER A 2 -31.81 11.02 -4.92
N SER A 3 -31.94 10.53 -6.17
CA SER A 3 -33.16 9.83 -6.64
C SER A 3 -32.90 8.49 -7.34
N LEU A 4 -31.66 7.98 -7.35
CA LEU A 4 -31.40 6.64 -7.88
C LEU A 4 -31.72 5.60 -6.79
N PRO A 5 -32.54 4.57 -7.08
CA PRO A 5 -32.68 3.44 -6.17
C PRO A 5 -31.34 2.68 -6.17
N MET A 6 -30.55 2.90 -5.13
CA MET A 6 -29.19 2.34 -4.99
C MET A 6 -29.24 1.14 -4.08
N THR A 7 -29.83 0.03 -4.53
CA THR A 7 -29.80 -1.23 -3.79
C THR A 7 -28.34 -1.70 -3.71
N PRO A 8 -27.73 -1.76 -2.52
CA PRO A 8 -26.34 -2.18 -2.39
C PRO A 8 -26.12 -3.56 -3.00
N GLY A 9 -24.99 -3.77 -3.67
CA GLY A 9 -24.66 -5.06 -4.29
C GLY A 9 -25.40 -5.36 -5.59
N THR A 10 -26.17 -4.41 -6.12
CA THR A 10 -26.80 -4.51 -7.44
C THR A 10 -26.16 -3.56 -8.44
N THR A 11 -26.31 -3.89 -9.72
CA THR A 11 -25.83 -3.06 -10.83
C THR A 11 -27.00 -2.43 -11.56
N THR A 12 -26.92 -1.12 -11.76
CA THR A 12 -27.94 -0.34 -12.47
C THR A 12 -27.31 0.33 -13.68
N LYS A 13 -27.94 0.19 -14.85
CA LYS A 13 -27.52 0.92 -16.05
C LYS A 13 -27.98 2.38 -15.92
N ILE A 14 -27.04 3.32 -16.02
CA ILE A 14 -27.29 4.75 -15.89
C ILE A 14 -26.66 5.53 -17.04
N TYR A 15 -27.14 6.77 -17.24
CA TYR A 15 -26.48 7.75 -18.09
C TYR A 15 -25.88 8.85 -17.21
N LEU A 16 -24.56 9.00 -17.28
CA LEU A 16 -23.85 10.07 -16.57
C LEU A 16 -23.72 11.30 -17.47
N LYS A 17 -23.98 12.48 -16.89
CA LYS A 17 -23.79 13.75 -17.59
C LYS A 17 -22.33 13.86 -18.04
N GLY A 18 -22.12 14.06 -19.34
CA GLY A 18 -20.78 14.14 -19.96
C GLY A 18 -20.30 12.84 -20.61
N LEU A 19 -21.04 11.73 -20.47
CA LEU A 19 -20.81 10.50 -21.25
C LEU A 19 -21.88 10.35 -22.32
N ALA A 20 -21.45 10.11 -23.56
CA ALA A 20 -22.34 9.86 -24.70
C ALA A 20 -22.91 8.43 -24.71
N PHE A 21 -22.46 7.57 -23.79
CA PHE A 21 -22.82 6.16 -23.71
C PHE A 21 -23.30 5.79 -22.29
N PRO A 22 -24.17 4.78 -22.15
CA PRO A 22 -24.59 4.30 -20.85
C PRO A 22 -23.45 3.58 -20.12
N VAL A 23 -23.47 3.65 -18.81
CA VAL A 23 -22.52 2.96 -17.94
C VAL A 23 -23.27 2.14 -16.90
N LEU A 24 -22.59 1.11 -16.41
CA LEU A 24 -23.05 0.31 -15.29
C LEU A 24 -22.58 0.95 -13.99
N PHE A 25 -23.49 1.13 -13.05
CA PHE A 25 -23.24 1.71 -11.74
C PHE A 25 -23.51 0.68 -10.65
N SER A 26 -22.65 0.61 -9.64
CA SER A 26 -22.86 -0.21 -8.44
C SER A 26 -22.47 0.56 -7.18
N LYS A 27 -23.31 0.43 -6.14
CA LYS A 27 -23.02 0.84 -4.77
C LYS A 27 -22.59 -0.39 -3.97
N ILE A 28 -21.41 -0.32 -3.35
CA ILE A 28 -20.85 -1.38 -2.52
C ILE A 28 -20.71 -0.84 -1.11
N ILE A 29 -21.21 -1.59 -0.13
CA ILE A 29 -21.00 -1.31 1.29
C ILE A 29 -19.97 -2.31 1.79
N PHE A 30 -18.94 -1.83 2.48
CA PHE A 30 -17.92 -2.68 3.08
C PHE A 30 -17.74 -2.32 4.55
N THR A 31 -17.38 -3.31 5.36
CA THR A 31 -17.07 -3.12 6.77
C THR A 31 -15.57 -2.94 6.94
N ASN A 32 -15.19 -1.88 7.65
CA ASN A 32 -13.80 -1.58 8.01
C ASN A 32 -13.33 -2.42 9.20
N GLU A 33 -12.02 -2.40 9.45
CA GLU A 33 -11.41 -3.10 10.59
C GLU A 33 -11.91 -2.58 11.95
N ASP A 34 -12.36 -1.33 12.02
CA ASP A 34 -12.95 -0.69 13.20
C ASP A 34 -14.47 -0.91 13.34
N GLN A 35 -15.05 -1.83 12.54
CA GLN A 35 -16.49 -2.13 12.46
C GLN A 35 -17.37 -1.01 11.89
N SER A 36 -16.78 0.11 11.46
CA SER A 36 -17.51 1.14 10.71
C SER A 36 -17.86 0.64 9.30
N THR A 37 -18.88 1.23 8.67
CA THR A 37 -19.23 0.95 7.28
C THR A 37 -18.72 2.03 6.36
N GLY A 38 -18.10 1.62 5.26
CA GLY A 38 -17.71 2.47 4.14
C GLY A 38 -18.61 2.24 2.94
N GLU A 39 -18.79 3.29 2.15
CA GLU A 39 -19.51 3.22 0.87
C GLU A 39 -18.54 3.42 -0.29
N LEU A 40 -18.62 2.55 -1.29
CA LEU A 40 -17.85 2.63 -2.52
C LEU A 40 -18.79 2.67 -3.72
N TYR A 41 -18.57 3.67 -4.58
CA TYR A 41 -19.34 3.91 -5.79
C TYR A 41 -18.50 3.54 -7.01
N LEU A 42 -18.93 2.51 -7.75
CA LEU A 42 -18.21 2.04 -8.93
C LEU A 42 -19.03 2.28 -10.19
N VAL A 43 -18.32 2.64 -11.27
CA VAL A 43 -18.87 2.84 -12.59
C VAL A 43 -18.01 2.07 -13.61
N SER A 44 -18.64 1.40 -14.57
CA SER A 44 -17.97 0.71 -15.67
C SER A 44 -18.66 0.97 -17.00
N SER A 45 -17.90 1.12 -18.07
CA SER A 45 -18.43 1.11 -19.45
C SER A 45 -18.81 -0.29 -19.93
N ASP A 46 -18.30 -1.34 -19.26
CA ASP A 46 -18.69 -2.72 -19.53
C ASP A 46 -20.02 -3.05 -18.84
N LEU A 47 -21.06 -3.21 -19.65
CA LEU A 47 -22.43 -3.47 -19.22
C LEU A 47 -22.70 -4.95 -18.89
N THR A 48 -21.72 -5.83 -19.10
CA THR A 48 -21.86 -7.28 -18.83
C THR A 48 -21.48 -7.67 -17.41
N LEU A 49 -20.86 -6.74 -16.67
CA LEU A 49 -20.40 -6.97 -15.31
C LEU A 49 -21.59 -7.05 -14.33
N ASN A 50 -21.41 -7.83 -13.27
CA ASN A 50 -22.22 -7.75 -12.06
C ASN A 50 -21.45 -7.02 -10.95
N SER A 51 -22.11 -6.73 -9.84
CA SER A 51 -21.51 -5.96 -8.73
C SER A 51 -20.26 -6.62 -8.17
N ASP A 52 -20.25 -7.95 -8.04
CA ASP A 52 -19.11 -8.71 -7.53
C ASP A 52 -17.91 -8.67 -8.48
N SER A 53 -18.15 -8.77 -9.78
CA SER A 53 -17.12 -8.66 -10.81
C SER A 53 -16.52 -7.25 -10.84
N MET A 54 -17.35 -6.21 -10.70
CA MET A 54 -16.88 -4.82 -10.54
C MET A 54 -16.01 -4.67 -9.30
N LEU A 55 -16.42 -5.24 -8.16
CA LEU A 55 -15.65 -5.21 -6.93
C LEU A 55 -14.30 -5.93 -7.08
N LYS A 56 -14.28 -7.11 -7.71
CA LYS A 56 -13.05 -7.87 -7.98
C LYS A 56 -12.08 -7.05 -8.84
N LEU A 57 -12.58 -6.41 -9.89
CA LEU A 57 -11.77 -5.55 -10.75
C LEU A 57 -11.22 -4.34 -9.98
N TYR A 58 -12.06 -3.71 -9.15
CA TYR A 58 -11.64 -2.61 -8.28
C TYR A 58 -10.54 -3.06 -7.30
N LYS A 59 -10.71 -4.20 -6.63
CA LYS A 59 -9.70 -4.76 -5.72
C LYS A 59 -8.38 -5.05 -6.46
N LYS A 60 -8.44 -5.56 -7.68
CA LYS A 60 -7.25 -5.73 -8.53
C LYS A 60 -6.59 -4.38 -8.84
N ARG A 61 -7.37 -3.34 -9.18
CA ARG A 61 -6.85 -1.98 -9.40
C ARG A 61 -6.16 -1.44 -8.15
N TRP A 62 -6.76 -1.62 -6.97
CA TRP A 62 -6.22 -1.13 -5.69
C TRP A 62 -4.80 -1.62 -5.38
N SER A 63 -4.40 -2.79 -5.89
CA SER A 63 -3.03 -3.30 -5.72
C SER A 63 -1.94 -2.31 -6.18
N ILE A 64 -2.23 -1.44 -7.16
CA ILE A 64 -1.30 -0.40 -7.59
C ILE A 64 -1.08 0.68 -6.52
N GLU A 65 -2.13 0.99 -5.75
CA GLU A 65 -2.06 1.96 -4.66
C GLU A 65 -1.25 1.39 -3.49
N GLU A 66 -1.35 0.08 -3.24
CA GLU A 66 -0.52 -0.62 -2.27
C GLU A 66 0.96 -0.64 -2.66
N TYR A 67 1.24 -0.84 -3.95
CA TYR A 67 2.57 -0.73 -4.52
C TYR A 67 3.15 0.67 -4.29
N HIS A 68 2.41 1.72 -4.65
CA HIS A 68 2.86 3.11 -4.47
C HIS A 68 3.02 3.49 -3.00
N ARG A 69 2.12 3.05 -2.12
CA ARG A 69 2.24 3.21 -0.67
C ARG A 69 3.53 2.59 -0.18
N THR A 70 3.86 1.39 -0.66
CA THR A 70 5.09 0.70 -0.24
C THR A 70 6.35 1.44 -0.69
N LEU A 71 6.40 1.85 -1.95
CA LEU A 71 7.53 2.60 -2.51
C LEU A 71 7.82 3.90 -1.74
N LYS A 72 6.77 4.66 -1.41
CA LYS A 72 6.90 5.93 -0.68
C LYS A 72 7.29 5.71 0.79
N SER A 73 6.60 4.81 1.48
CA SER A 73 6.73 4.66 2.93
C SER A 73 7.94 3.83 3.39
N TYR A 74 8.31 2.78 2.63
CA TYR A 74 9.33 1.82 3.06
C TYR A 74 10.60 1.88 2.23
N VAL A 75 10.49 2.23 0.95
CA VAL A 75 11.64 2.17 0.03
C VAL A 75 12.21 3.55 -0.31
N GLY A 76 11.53 4.63 0.10
CA GLY A 76 12.08 5.98 0.01
C GLY A 76 12.25 6.50 -1.42
N VAL A 77 11.40 6.05 -2.36
CA VAL A 77 11.49 6.46 -3.77
C VAL A 77 11.49 7.99 -3.95
N SER A 78 10.79 8.71 -3.06
CA SER A 78 10.64 10.17 -3.09
C SER A 78 11.64 10.91 -2.19
N LYS A 79 12.63 10.22 -1.59
CA LYS A 79 13.56 10.80 -0.62
C LYS A 79 14.96 11.10 -1.19
N SER A 80 15.14 10.98 -2.50
CA SER A 80 16.43 11.18 -3.16
C SER A 80 16.70 12.67 -3.42
N PRO A 81 17.86 13.21 -3.01
CA PRO A 81 18.26 14.59 -3.35
C PRO A 81 18.92 14.70 -4.74
N THR A 82 18.64 13.76 -5.66
CA THR A 82 19.30 13.67 -6.97
C THR A 82 18.86 14.76 -7.95
N LYS A 83 19.83 15.36 -8.66
CA LYS A 83 19.62 16.57 -9.48
C LYS A 83 19.61 16.34 -10.99
N THR A 84 20.08 15.17 -11.46
CA THR A 84 20.16 14.86 -12.89
C THR A 84 19.19 13.74 -13.26
N VAL A 85 18.72 13.72 -14.50
CA VAL A 85 17.82 12.66 -15.00
C VAL A 85 18.42 11.28 -14.78
N THR A 86 19.71 11.09 -15.10
CA THR A 86 20.40 9.81 -14.90
C THR A 86 20.39 9.37 -13.44
N THR A 87 20.67 10.27 -12.49
CA THR A 87 20.72 9.93 -11.07
C THR A 87 19.33 9.68 -10.49
N GLN A 88 18.31 10.38 -10.97
CA GLN A 88 16.91 10.16 -10.61
C GLN A 88 16.40 8.79 -11.12
N VAL A 89 16.68 8.45 -12.39
CA VAL A 89 16.31 7.16 -12.97
C VAL A 89 16.99 6.01 -12.22
N SER A 90 18.28 6.13 -11.91
CA SER A 90 19.00 5.13 -11.11
C SER A 90 18.40 4.96 -9.71
N HIS A 91 18.00 6.04 -9.04
CA HIS A 91 17.34 5.97 -7.73
C HIS A 91 15.98 5.27 -7.80
N ILE A 92 15.18 5.59 -8.83
CA ILE A 92 13.89 4.94 -9.05
C ILE A 92 14.10 3.44 -9.29
N PHE A 93 15.06 3.07 -10.15
CA PHE A 93 15.39 1.67 -10.41
C PHE A 93 15.81 0.93 -9.14
N ALA A 94 16.72 1.52 -8.34
CA ALA A 94 17.15 0.95 -7.07
C ALA A 94 15.98 0.79 -6.09
N SER A 95 15.05 1.75 -6.07
CA SER A 95 13.85 1.68 -5.24
C SER A 95 12.91 0.55 -5.68
N VAL A 96 12.70 0.35 -6.99
CA VAL A 96 11.91 -0.78 -7.49
C VAL A 96 12.57 -2.11 -7.15
N HIS A 97 13.90 -2.21 -7.27
CA HIS A 97 14.64 -3.42 -6.88
C HIS A 97 14.52 -3.74 -5.39
N ALA A 98 14.64 -2.73 -4.52
CA ALA A 98 14.45 -2.88 -3.09
C ALA A 98 13.00 -3.29 -2.73
N PHE A 99 12.00 -2.76 -3.44
CA PHE A 99 10.61 -3.23 -3.32
C PHE A 99 10.47 -4.73 -3.63
N LEU A 100 11.05 -5.21 -4.74
CA LEU A 100 10.99 -6.63 -5.12
C LEU A 100 11.64 -7.54 -4.05
N LYS A 101 12.76 -7.11 -3.47
CA LYS A 101 13.38 -7.82 -2.35
C LYS A 101 12.47 -7.87 -1.12
N LEU A 102 11.78 -6.76 -0.81
CA LEU A 102 10.86 -6.69 0.31
C LEU A 102 9.64 -7.61 0.12
N GLU A 103 9.05 -7.65 -1.07
CA GLU A 103 7.94 -8.56 -1.38
C GLU A 103 8.37 -10.04 -1.31
N ARG A 104 9.58 -10.38 -1.80
CA ARG A 104 10.13 -11.74 -1.64
C ARG A 104 10.26 -12.12 -0.17
N LEU A 105 10.76 -11.22 0.67
CA LEU A 105 10.87 -11.45 2.12
C LEU A 105 9.50 -11.58 2.79
N LYS A 106 8.52 -10.77 2.41
CA LYS A 106 7.14 -10.88 2.90
C LYS A 106 6.55 -12.25 2.58
N LEU A 107 6.71 -12.74 1.35
CA LEU A 107 6.25 -14.07 0.95
C LEU A 107 6.95 -15.19 1.74
N ALA A 108 8.27 -15.09 1.92
CA ALA A 108 9.04 -16.10 2.65
C ALA A 108 8.73 -16.14 4.16
N THR A 109 8.46 -14.98 4.77
CA THR A 109 8.28 -14.86 6.22
C THR A 109 6.82 -14.81 6.68
N LYS A 110 5.88 -14.64 5.75
CA LYS A 110 4.45 -14.35 6.02
C LYS A 110 4.23 -13.09 6.88
N LEU A 111 5.22 -12.20 6.96
CA LEU A 111 5.13 -10.94 7.70
C LEU A 111 4.84 -9.78 6.74
N ASN A 112 3.97 -8.85 7.12
CA ASN A 112 3.74 -7.63 6.35
C ASN A 112 4.96 -6.67 6.41
N HIS A 113 4.98 -5.64 5.55
CA HIS A 113 6.12 -4.71 5.44
C HIS A 113 6.44 -3.98 6.75
N THR A 114 5.41 -3.62 7.53
CA THR A 114 5.59 -2.99 8.85
C THR A 114 6.26 -3.96 9.82
N ALA A 115 5.76 -5.18 9.92
CA ALA A 115 6.31 -6.21 10.80
C ALA A 115 7.76 -6.56 10.43
N LEU A 116 8.08 -6.66 9.14
CA LEU A 116 9.46 -6.84 8.66
C LEU A 116 10.38 -5.70 9.09
N LYS A 117 9.96 -4.45 8.84
CA LYS A 117 10.73 -3.26 9.24
C LYS A 117 10.95 -3.23 10.75
N THR A 118 9.89 -3.43 11.54
CA THR A 118 9.96 -3.45 13.00
C THR A 118 10.88 -4.55 13.50
N LYS A 119 10.79 -5.77 12.95
CA LYS A 119 11.65 -6.90 13.33
C LYS A 119 13.13 -6.59 13.11
N LEU A 120 13.49 -6.07 11.94
CA LEU A 120 14.87 -5.68 11.62
C LEU A 120 15.35 -4.55 12.52
N TYR A 121 14.51 -3.53 12.73
CA TYR A 121 14.85 -2.36 13.53
C TYR A 121 15.07 -2.70 15.00
N VAL A 122 14.18 -3.49 15.60
CA VAL A 122 14.32 -3.96 16.99
C VAL A 122 15.59 -4.79 17.16
N LYS A 123 15.90 -5.67 16.20
CA LYS A 123 17.15 -6.46 16.25
C LYS A 123 18.40 -5.58 16.17
N ALA A 124 18.42 -4.61 15.26
CA ALA A 124 19.54 -3.66 15.16
C ALA A 124 19.73 -2.85 16.46
N LEU A 125 18.64 -2.38 17.06
CA LEU A 125 18.68 -1.65 18.34
C LEU A 125 19.20 -2.52 19.49
N GLN A 126 18.73 -3.77 19.59
CA GLN A 126 19.19 -4.71 20.62
C GLN A 126 20.70 -4.94 20.51
N THR A 127 21.22 -5.19 19.31
CA THR A 127 22.65 -5.37 19.08
C THR A 127 23.44 -4.10 19.39
N SER A 128 22.97 -2.94 18.93
CA SER A 128 23.63 -1.65 19.19
C SER A 128 23.69 -1.32 20.69
N MET A 129 22.63 -1.64 21.44
CA MET A 129 22.59 -1.45 22.89
C MET A 129 23.52 -2.41 23.62
N ALA A 130 23.65 -3.65 23.16
CA ALA A 130 24.60 -4.61 23.71
C ALA A 130 26.04 -4.11 23.55
N GLU A 131 26.38 -3.60 22.36
CA GLU A 131 27.69 -3.00 22.07
C GLU A 131 27.97 -1.78 22.96
N LEU A 132 26.99 -0.87 23.09
CA LEU A 132 27.11 0.30 23.96
C LEU A 132 27.43 -0.10 25.41
N LYS A 133 26.73 -1.10 25.95
CA LYS A 133 26.96 -1.59 27.31
C LYS A 133 28.36 -2.15 27.49
N GLN A 134 28.89 -2.87 26.50
CA GLN A 134 30.26 -3.40 26.56
C GLN A 134 31.31 -2.28 26.55
N LEU A 135 31.12 -1.25 25.71
CA LEU A 135 32.01 -0.09 25.69
C LEU A 135 31.98 0.67 27.03
N GLN A 136 30.79 0.84 27.61
CA GLN A 136 30.63 1.47 28.93
C GLN A 136 31.27 0.66 30.06
N SER A 137 31.12 -0.67 30.06
CA SER A 137 31.80 -1.51 31.05
C SER A 137 33.33 -1.42 30.90
N ASN A 138 33.84 -1.41 29.67
CA ASN A 138 35.29 -1.31 29.41
C ASN A 138 35.88 0.04 29.81
N GLN A 139 35.10 1.13 29.77
CA GLN A 139 35.54 2.41 30.32
C GLN A 139 35.67 2.37 31.86
N ASN A 140 34.75 1.70 32.55
CA ASN A 140 34.76 1.63 34.02
C ASN A 140 35.94 0.81 34.59
N TYR A 141 36.50 -0.14 33.83
CA TYR A 141 37.70 -0.91 34.24
C TYR A 141 39.03 -0.16 34.05
N ASN A 142 39.07 0.93 33.27
CA ASN A 142 40.31 1.68 33.01
C ASN A 142 40.57 2.82 34.02
N TYR A 143 39.67 3.01 34.99
CA TYR A 143 39.78 4.07 36.01
C TYR A 143 39.66 3.54 37.46
N GLY A 144 39.76 2.22 37.66
CA GLY A 144 39.72 1.55 38.96
C GLY A 144 41.07 0.99 39.38
#